data_AF-A0A1Y2PFF8-F1
#
_entry.id   AF-A0A1Y2PFF8-F1
#
_cell.length_a   1.000
_cell.length_b   1.000
_cell.length_c   1.000
_cell.angle_alpha   90.00
_cell.angle_beta   90.00
_cell.angle_gamma   90.00
#
_symmetry.space_group_name_H-M   'P 1'
#
loop_
_entity.id
_entity.type
_entity.pdbx_description
1 polymer ?
#
loop_
_entity_poly.entity_id
_entity_poly.type
_entity_poly.pdbx_seq_one_letter_code
_entity_poly.pdbx_strand_id
1 'polypeptide(L)'
;MRNSFIYIVFFISSFTLLAQKPNLKLKATQSKYENFYFKSPQKYNNKAQKFTISKVVFSTSYKGSETKNKYQILVTGKVNNNEERILYNAKNIDELNYYKNIFNRKYKKVLLTEYSYFVSSKKYYDTSISVEF
;
A
#
# COMPACT_ATOMS: atom_id res chain seq x y z
N MET A 1 32.49 -8.17 68.04
CA MET A 1 31.11 -8.45 67.62
C MET A 1 30.92 -7.96 66.18
N ARG A 2 30.66 -8.91 65.27
CA ARG A 2 30.02 -8.78 63.95
C ARG A 2 30.14 -7.43 63.21
N ASN A 3 31.16 -7.32 62.35
CA ASN A 3 31.28 -6.29 61.31
C ASN A 3 30.19 -6.53 60.24
N SER A 4 28.97 -6.05 60.49
CA SER A 4 27.81 -6.24 59.60
C SER A 4 27.69 -5.21 58.46
N PHE A 5 28.74 -4.47 58.10
CA PHE A 5 28.63 -3.35 57.16
C PHE A 5 29.23 -3.55 55.75
N ILE A 6 29.80 -4.73 55.44
CA ILE A 6 30.52 -4.90 54.16
C ILE A 6 29.65 -5.51 53.03
N TYR A 7 28.48 -6.08 53.35
CA TYR A 7 27.67 -6.77 52.34
C TYR A 7 26.64 -5.89 51.59
N ILE A 8 26.42 -4.64 52.00
CA ILE A 8 25.37 -3.79 51.41
C ILE A 8 25.86 -3.01 50.17
N VAL A 9 27.17 -2.79 50.02
CA VAL A 9 27.69 -2.00 48.89
C VAL A 9 27.76 -2.81 47.59
N PHE A 10 27.76 -4.14 47.65
CA PHE A 10 27.87 -4.99 46.46
C PHE A 10 26.54 -5.32 45.77
N PHE A 11 25.40 -4.90 46.32
CA PHE A 11 24.08 -5.25 45.77
C PHE A 11 23.52 -4.23 44.75
N ILE A 12 24.21 -3.12 44.51
CA ILE A 12 23.71 -2.04 43.62
C ILE A 12 24.33 -2.13 42.20
N SER A 13 25.40 -2.90 42.00
CA SER A 13 26.14 -2.90 40.72
C SER A 13 25.67 -3.93 39.68
N SER A 14 24.65 -4.75 39.94
CA SER A 14 24.21 -5.78 38.98
C SER A 14 23.03 -5.38 38.08
N PHE A 15 22.52 -4.15 38.15
CA PHE A 15 21.37 -3.70 37.35
C PHE A 15 21.71 -3.04 36.00
N THR A 16 22.95 -3.08 35.54
CA THR A 16 23.30 -2.60 34.18
C THR A 16 23.49 -3.74 33.19
N LEU A 17 22.63 -4.76 33.23
CA LEU A 17 22.55 -5.75 32.16
C LEU A 17 21.48 -5.30 31.14
N LEU A 18 22.00 -4.75 30.04
CA LEU A 18 21.40 -4.83 28.71
C LEU A 18 20.06 -4.09 28.51
N ALA A 19 20.08 -2.77 28.69
CA ALA A 19 19.25 -1.91 27.83
C ALA A 19 19.90 -1.81 26.43
N GLN A 20 20.23 -2.95 25.80
CA GLN A 20 20.34 -2.96 24.34
C GLN A 20 18.93 -2.69 23.85
N LYS A 21 18.63 -1.42 23.52
CA LYS A 21 17.46 -1.07 22.71
C LYS A 21 17.51 -2.06 21.55
N PRO A 22 16.58 -3.03 21.44
CA PRO A 22 16.57 -3.87 20.27
C PRO A 22 16.44 -2.87 19.14
N ASN A 23 17.46 -2.80 18.29
CA ASN A 23 17.35 -2.13 17.03
C ASN A 23 16.29 -2.96 16.30
N LEU A 24 15.02 -2.60 16.52
CA LEU A 24 13.87 -3.04 15.79
C LEU A 24 14.10 -2.50 14.39
N LYS A 25 15.04 -3.11 13.67
CA LYS A 25 14.99 -3.17 12.23
C LYS A 25 13.60 -3.73 12.00
N LEU A 26 12.66 -2.85 11.68
CA LEU A 26 11.34 -3.20 11.19
C LEU A 26 11.61 -4.28 10.16
N LYS A 27 11.35 -5.54 10.52
CA LYS A 27 11.34 -6.63 9.57
C LYS A 27 10.45 -6.11 8.47
N ALA A 28 11.00 -5.94 7.27
CA ALA A 28 10.25 -5.41 6.14
C ALA A 28 9.01 -6.28 6.04
N THR A 29 7.85 -5.74 6.47
CA THR A 29 6.59 -6.45 6.42
C THR A 29 6.42 -6.83 4.98
N GLN A 30 6.49 -8.13 4.66
CA GLN A 30 6.25 -8.59 3.30
C GLN A 30 4.92 -7.98 2.88
N SER A 31 4.95 -7.22 1.80
CA SER A 31 3.76 -6.53 1.29
C SER A 31 2.66 -7.57 1.14
N LYS A 32 1.52 -7.35 1.80
CA LYS A 32 0.31 -8.20 1.66
C LYS A 32 -0.04 -8.39 0.17
N TYR A 33 0.30 -7.40 -0.64
CA TYR A 33 0.04 -7.35 -2.07
C TYR A 33 1.34 -7.63 -2.84
N GLU A 34 1.42 -8.83 -3.42
CA GLU A 34 2.53 -9.26 -4.27
C GLU A 34 2.09 -9.22 -5.75
N ASN A 35 3.06 -9.13 -6.67
CA ASN A 35 2.85 -9.18 -8.13
C ASN A 35 1.98 -8.04 -8.71
N PHE A 36 1.97 -6.88 -8.08
CA PHE A 36 1.35 -5.67 -8.62
C PHE A 36 2.36 -4.85 -9.43
N TYR A 37 1.90 -4.34 -10.56
CA TYR A 37 2.68 -3.52 -11.47
C TYR A 37 1.90 -2.27 -11.86
N PHE A 38 2.62 -1.18 -12.10
CA PHE A 38 2.07 0.09 -12.57
C PHE A 38 2.62 0.41 -13.96
N LYS A 39 1.77 0.93 -14.85
CA LYS A 39 2.15 1.41 -16.17
C LYS A 39 1.41 2.70 -16.48
N SER A 40 2.13 3.67 -17.03
CA SER A 40 1.53 4.90 -17.54
C SER A 40 2.32 5.38 -18.76
N PRO A 41 1.69 5.79 -19.87
CA PRO A 41 2.41 6.37 -21.00
C PRO A 41 3.18 7.65 -20.65
N GLN A 42 2.73 8.37 -19.61
CA GLN A 42 3.30 9.64 -19.17
C GLN A 42 4.41 9.50 -18.12
N LYS A 43 4.60 8.30 -17.56
CA LYS A 43 5.61 8.05 -16.51
C LYS A 43 6.41 6.79 -16.83
N TYR A 44 7.61 6.68 -16.27
CA TYR A 44 8.40 5.43 -16.30
C TYR A 44 8.60 4.83 -17.71
N ASN A 45 8.70 5.68 -18.73
CA ASN A 45 8.91 5.30 -20.12
C ASN A 45 7.87 4.32 -20.67
N ASN A 46 6.61 4.39 -20.21
CA ASN A 46 5.53 3.48 -20.60
C ASN A 46 5.84 1.99 -20.35
N LYS A 47 6.76 1.68 -19.42
CA LYS A 47 7.11 0.31 -19.03
C LYS A 47 6.35 -0.06 -17.77
N ALA A 48 5.94 -1.32 -17.68
CA ALA A 48 5.38 -1.85 -16.43
C ALA A 48 6.48 -1.91 -15.37
N GLN A 49 6.28 -1.19 -14.27
CA GLN A 49 7.18 -1.15 -13.12
C GLN A 49 6.56 -1.88 -11.94
N LYS A 50 7.38 -2.48 -11.08
CA LYS A 50 6.90 -3.11 -9.85
C LYS A 50 6.24 -2.04 -8.97
N PHE A 51 5.03 -2.34 -8.51
CA PHE A 51 4.25 -1.45 -7.67
C PHE A 51 4.11 -2.02 -6.27
N THR A 52 4.67 -1.31 -5.28
CA THR A 52 4.59 -1.73 -3.88
C THR A 52 3.40 -1.05 -3.24
N ILE A 53 2.30 -1.78 -3.08
CA ILE A 53 1.05 -1.24 -2.53
C ILE A 53 1.20 -1.05 -1.02
N SER A 54 0.83 0.14 -0.55
CA SER A 54 0.72 0.46 0.88
C SER A 54 -0.72 0.35 1.37
N LYS A 55 -1.70 0.73 0.55
CA LYS A 55 -3.11 0.77 0.95
C LYS A 55 -4.04 0.55 -0.24
N VAL A 56 -5.12 -0.18 0.00
CA VAL A 56 -6.25 -0.32 -0.94
C VAL A 56 -7.52 0.07 -0.20
N VAL A 57 -8.31 0.99 -0.78
CA VAL A 57 -9.59 1.43 -0.22
C VAL A 57 -10.69 1.15 -1.24
N PHE A 58 -11.72 0.46 -0.80
CA PHE A 58 -12.96 0.26 -1.56
C PHE A 58 -14.02 1.17 -0.97
N SER A 59 -14.64 2.01 -1.80
CA SER A 59 -15.69 2.92 -1.36
C SER A 59 -16.89 2.85 -2.29
N THR A 60 -18.05 3.19 -1.74
CA THR A 60 -19.29 3.36 -2.47
C THR A 60 -19.92 4.66 -2.03
N SER A 61 -20.39 5.46 -2.99
CA SER A 61 -21.04 6.74 -2.72
C SER A 61 -22.16 6.98 -3.71
N TYR A 62 -23.18 7.75 -3.33
CA TYR A 62 -24.23 8.19 -4.24
C TYR A 62 -23.89 9.59 -4.77
N LYS A 63 -23.92 9.79 -6.10
CA LYS A 63 -23.72 11.10 -6.70
C LYS A 63 -25.03 11.62 -7.27
N GLY A 64 -25.70 12.50 -6.52
CA GLY A 64 -27.02 13.04 -6.88
C GLY A 64 -27.09 13.68 -8.26
N SER A 65 -26.04 14.42 -8.68
CA SER A 65 -26.01 15.04 -10.01
C SER A 65 -25.98 14.05 -11.18
N GLU A 66 -25.61 12.80 -10.94
CA GLU A 66 -25.57 11.73 -11.94
C GLU A 66 -26.63 10.65 -11.67
N THR A 67 -27.48 10.85 -10.64
CA THR A 67 -28.53 9.94 -10.16
C THR A 67 -28.10 8.47 -10.05
N LYS A 68 -26.83 8.23 -9.73
CA LYS A 68 -26.25 6.88 -9.70
C LYS A 68 -25.23 6.73 -8.58
N ASN A 69 -25.03 5.48 -8.18
CA ASN A 69 -23.95 5.08 -7.29
C ASN A 69 -22.61 5.07 -8.03
N LYS A 70 -21.55 5.47 -7.32
CA LYS A 70 -20.17 5.34 -7.72
C LYS A 70 -19.50 4.28 -6.85
N TYR A 71 -18.82 3.36 -7.51
CA TYR A 71 -18.05 2.29 -6.88
C TYR A 71 -16.58 2.55 -7.18
N GLN A 72 -15.76 2.74 -6.15
CA GLN A 72 -14.41 3.24 -6.34
C GLN A 72 -13.38 2.37 -5.62
N ILE A 73 -12.24 2.21 -6.26
CA ILE A 73 -11.07 1.50 -5.75
C ILE A 73 -9.90 2.47 -5.80
N LEU A 74 -9.39 2.86 -4.63
CA LEU A 74 -8.20 3.67 -4.52
C LEU A 74 -7.04 2.77 -4.09
N VAL A 75 -6.04 2.63 -4.97
CA VAL A 75 -4.80 1.91 -4.70
C VAL A 75 -3.69 2.92 -4.49
N THR A 76 -3.06 2.92 -3.32
CA THR A 76 -1.92 3.77 -2.99
C THR A 76 -0.69 2.90 -2.79
N GLY A 77 0.45 3.36 -3.29
CA GLY A 77 1.70 2.61 -3.19
C GLY A 77 2.88 3.40 -3.72
N LYS A 78 3.97 2.69 -4.03
CA LYS A 78 5.19 3.27 -4.57
C LYS A 78 5.69 2.57 -5.82
N VAL A 79 6.18 3.36 -6.77
CA VAL A 79 6.99 2.92 -7.92
C VAL A 79 8.34 3.60 -7.82
N ASN A 80 9.44 2.85 -7.76
CA ASN A 80 10.80 3.42 -7.66
C ASN A 80 10.91 4.51 -6.55
N ASN A 81 10.37 4.23 -5.37
CA ASN A 81 10.25 5.13 -4.21
C ASN A 81 9.34 6.35 -4.34
N ASN A 82 8.78 6.63 -5.52
CA ASN A 82 7.78 7.67 -5.72
C ASN A 82 6.40 7.18 -5.34
N GLU A 83 5.64 7.99 -4.59
CA GLU A 83 4.25 7.66 -4.24
C GLU A 83 3.35 7.78 -5.47
N GLU A 84 2.52 6.77 -5.70
CA GLU A 84 1.51 6.75 -6.76
C GLU A 84 0.15 6.38 -6.18
N ARG A 85 -0.90 6.97 -6.75
CA ARG A 85 -2.29 6.78 -6.35
C ARG A 85 -3.13 6.54 -7.59
N ILE A 86 -3.72 5.35 -7.68
CA ILE A 86 -4.59 4.97 -8.79
C ILE A 86 -6.03 4.92 -8.28
N LEU A 87 -6.89 5.76 -8.85
CA LEU A 87 -8.34 5.73 -8.62
C LEU A 87 -9.01 5.03 -9.80
N TYR A 88 -9.66 3.91 -9.53
CA TYR A 88 -10.47 3.17 -10.49
C TYR A 88 -11.94 3.24 -10.12
N ASN A 89 -12.80 3.52 -11.11
CA ASN A 89 -14.25 3.52 -10.93
C ASN A 89 -14.81 2.24 -11.54
N ALA A 90 -15.32 1.35 -10.70
CA ALA A 90 -16.04 0.15 -11.15
C ALA A 90 -17.43 0.53 -11.69
N LYS A 91 -17.89 -0.21 -12.69
CA LYS A 91 -19.17 -0.05 -13.40
C LYS A 91 -20.35 -0.34 -12.48
N ASN A 92 -20.20 -1.33 -11.60
CA ASN A 92 -21.25 -1.79 -10.71
C ASN A 92 -20.65 -2.42 -9.43
N ILE A 93 -21.53 -2.84 -8.52
CA ILE A 93 -21.15 -3.46 -7.25
C ILE A 93 -20.46 -4.82 -7.44
N ASP A 94 -20.84 -5.58 -8.48
CA ASP A 94 -20.27 -6.90 -8.75
C ASP A 94 -18.80 -6.79 -9.17
N GLU A 95 -18.47 -5.82 -10.01
CA GLU A 95 -17.10 -5.53 -10.40
C GLU A 95 -16.27 -5.03 -9.21
N LEU A 96 -16.84 -4.21 -8.31
CA LEU A 96 -16.19 -3.81 -7.06
C LEU A 96 -15.86 -5.04 -6.19
N ASN A 97 -16.81 -5.96 -6.03
CA ASN A 97 -16.65 -7.19 -5.27
C ASN A 97 -15.64 -8.15 -5.90
N TYR A 98 -15.65 -8.25 -7.24
CA TYR A 98 -14.64 -9.00 -7.99
C TYR A 98 -13.23 -8.49 -7.64
N TYR A 99 -12.98 -7.19 -7.77
CA TYR A 99 -11.67 -6.63 -7.44
C TYR A 99 -11.33 -6.74 -5.95
N LYS A 100 -12.31 -6.64 -5.04
CA LYS A 100 -12.09 -6.93 -3.62
C LYS A 100 -11.52 -8.33 -3.38
N ASN A 101 -11.99 -9.32 -4.16
CA ASN A 101 -11.43 -10.67 -4.14
C ASN A 101 -10.04 -10.74 -4.81
N ILE A 102 -9.80 -9.98 -5.88
CA ILE A 102 -8.47 -9.88 -6.51
C ILE A 102 -7.43 -9.36 -5.51
N PHE A 103 -7.71 -8.26 -4.80
CA PHE A 103 -6.75 -7.71 -3.84
C PHE A 103 -6.56 -8.59 -2.58
N ASN A 104 -7.40 -9.59 -2.36
CA ASN A 104 -7.29 -10.54 -1.24
C ASN A 104 -6.62 -11.88 -1.61
N ARG A 105 -6.35 -12.15 -2.89
CA ARG A 105 -5.72 -13.39 -3.36
C ARG A 105 -4.37 -13.11 -4.02
N LYS A 106 -3.59 -14.17 -4.22
CA LYS A 106 -2.33 -14.11 -4.97
C LYS A 106 -2.60 -14.42 -6.44
N TYR A 107 -2.11 -13.56 -7.33
CA TYR A 107 -2.20 -13.71 -8.79
C TYR A 107 -0.81 -13.70 -9.41
N LYS A 108 -0.70 -14.22 -10.64
CA LYS A 108 0.55 -14.17 -11.41
C LYS A 108 0.98 -12.73 -11.67
N LYS A 109 0.03 -11.86 -12.04
CA LYS A 109 0.27 -10.44 -12.25
C LYS A 109 -1.01 -9.62 -12.16
N VAL A 110 -0.95 -8.48 -11.48
CA VAL A 110 -1.99 -7.45 -11.55
C VAL A 110 -1.36 -6.16 -12.09
N LEU A 111 -1.85 -5.68 -13.24
CA LEU A 111 -1.37 -4.47 -13.89
C LEU A 111 -2.38 -3.33 -13.69
N LEU A 112 -1.91 -2.27 -13.04
CA LEU A 112 -2.61 -1.00 -12.87
C LEU A 112 -2.12 -0.04 -13.94
N THR A 113 -3.03 0.42 -14.80
CA THR A 113 -2.70 1.38 -15.85
C THR A 113 -3.33 2.73 -15.56
N GLU A 114 -2.58 3.79 -15.75
CA GLU A 114 -3.09 5.16 -15.78
C GLU A 114 -2.68 5.83 -17.09
N TYR A 115 -3.68 6.34 -17.81
CA TYR A 115 -3.49 7.07 -19.04
C TYR A 115 -4.10 8.46 -18.91
N SER A 116 -3.40 9.49 -19.36
CA SER A 116 -3.96 10.83 -19.46
C SER A 116 -3.99 11.35 -20.89
N TYR A 117 -5.03 12.08 -21.24
CA TYR A 117 -5.17 12.70 -22.55
C TYR A 117 -5.81 14.09 -22.43
N PHE A 118 -5.68 14.90 -23.48
CA PHE A 118 -6.28 16.22 -23.53
C PHE A 118 -7.45 16.21 -24.52
N VAL A 119 -8.58 16.79 -24.12
CA VAL A 119 -9.67 17.17 -25.03
C VAL A 119 -9.77 18.68 -24.96
N SER A 120 -9.42 19.34 -26.06
CA SER A 120 -9.20 20.79 -26.11
C SER A 120 -8.15 21.20 -25.06
N SER A 121 -8.50 22.04 -24.08
CA SER A 121 -7.62 22.48 -22.99
C SER A 121 -7.77 21.69 -21.69
N LYS A 122 -8.69 20.72 -21.63
CA LYS A 122 -8.98 19.95 -20.41
C LYS A 122 -8.25 18.62 -20.44
N LYS A 123 -7.56 18.29 -19.34
CA LYS A 123 -6.87 17.01 -19.15
C LYS A 123 -7.82 16.00 -18.49
N TYR A 124 -7.86 14.80 -19.05
CA TYR A 124 -8.63 13.67 -18.57
C TYR A 124 -7.70 12.51 -18.20
N TYR A 125 -8.21 11.61 -17.37
CA TYR A 125 -7.48 10.45 -16.88
C TYR A 125 -8.38 9.22 -16.94
N ASP A 126 -7.86 8.16 -17.55
CA ASP A 126 -8.45 6.84 -17.57
C ASP A 126 -7.57 5.87 -16.80
N THR A 127 -8.20 4.96 -16.08
CA THR A 127 -7.51 3.91 -15.32
C THR A 127 -8.07 2.54 -15.67
N SER A 128 -7.21 1.53 -15.61
CA SER A 128 -7.63 0.14 -15.80
C SER A 128 -6.87 -0.80 -14.87
N ILE A 129 -7.50 -1.92 -14.54
CA ILE A 129 -6.94 -3.00 -13.73
C ILE A 129 -7.04 -4.30 -14.54
N SER A 130 -5.90 -4.81 -15.01
CA SER A 130 -5.79 -6.09 -15.71
C SER A 130 -5.22 -7.16 -14.79
N VAL A 131 -5.77 -8.37 -14.82
CA VAL A 131 -5.34 -9.51 -14.00
C VAL A 131 -4.91 -10.66 -14.90
N GLU A 132 -3.73 -11.22 -14.63
CA GLU A 132 -3.20 -12.44 -15.25
C GLU A 132 -3.28 -13.58 -14.22
N PHE A 133 -3.91 -14.69 -14.61
CA PHE A 133 -4.10 -15.88 -13.78
C PHE A 133 -2.91 -16.84 -13.91
#